data_AF-A0A5C6EE42-F1
#
_entry.id   AF-A0A5C6EE42-F1
#
_cell.length_a   1.000
_cell.length_b   1.000
_cell.length_c   1.000
_cell.angle_alpha   90.00
_cell.angle_beta   90.00
_cell.angle_gamma   90.00
#
_symmetry.space_group_name_H-M   'P 1'
#
loop_
_entity.id
_entity.type
_entity.pdbx_description
1 polymer ?
#
loop_
_entity_poly.entity_id
_entity_poly.type
_entity_poly.pdbx_seq_one_letter_code
_entity_poly.pdbx_strand_id
1 'polypeptide(L)'
;MRDTSSSVVSSDPSFSTTSSTGLKSQVSAETVDRIKHAIEHATHYLPSQGPISIFVHHNTLHSFEDLPFEEAVLAGGAMYDCQPYLSEGRYREALRRGRITLDELRDVLLDDLGDEADDLVASFGTLYTLRLSMLQMPPHEAPTPSCNGCWRNRIC
;
A
#
# COMPACT_ATOMS: atom_id res chain seq x y z
N MET A 1 -58.88 -58.06 27.16
CA MET A 1 -58.77 -57.67 28.59
C MET A 1 -57.63 -56.67 28.70
N ARG A 2 -57.81 -55.34 28.75
CA ARG A 2 -58.98 -54.48 28.95
C ARG A 2 -58.81 -53.24 28.06
N ASP A 3 -59.94 -52.74 27.56
CA ASP A 3 -60.11 -51.37 27.09
C ASP A 3 -59.85 -50.37 28.21
N THR A 4 -59.40 -49.16 27.86
CA THR A 4 -59.98 -47.89 28.37
C THR A 4 -59.52 -46.71 27.51
N SER A 5 -60.50 -46.05 26.90
CA SER A 5 -60.46 -44.74 26.24
C SER A 5 -60.09 -43.60 27.19
N SER A 6 -59.55 -42.49 26.66
CA SER A 6 -60.05 -41.16 27.02
C SER A 6 -59.55 -40.08 26.05
N SER A 7 -60.51 -39.37 25.47
CA SER A 7 -60.36 -38.18 24.65
C SER A 7 -60.14 -36.95 25.52
N VAL A 8 -59.27 -36.03 25.10
CA VAL A 8 -59.39 -34.61 25.46
C VAL A 8 -59.04 -33.76 24.24
N VAL A 9 -60.05 -33.05 23.75
CA VAL A 9 -59.94 -31.93 22.81
C VAL A 9 -59.39 -30.72 23.56
N SER A 10 -58.42 -30.02 22.98
CA SER A 10 -58.26 -28.59 23.28
C SER A 10 -57.77 -27.87 22.02
N SER A 11 -58.67 -27.07 21.47
CA SER A 11 -58.50 -26.13 20.39
C SER A 11 -57.55 -25.01 20.82
N ASP A 12 -56.67 -24.57 19.93
CA ASP A 12 -56.00 -23.27 20.03
C ASP A 12 -55.67 -22.72 18.63
N PRO A 13 -55.53 -21.39 18.50
CA PRO A 13 -56.18 -20.62 17.43
C PRO A 13 -55.32 -20.49 16.16
N SER A 14 -56.03 -20.29 15.04
CA SER A 14 -55.44 -19.82 13.79
C SER A 14 -54.72 -18.50 14.00
N PHE A 15 -53.38 -18.52 13.99
CA PHE A 15 -52.58 -17.33 13.81
C PHE A 15 -52.39 -17.10 12.31
N SER A 16 -53.18 -16.19 11.77
CA SER A 16 -53.01 -15.65 10.42
C SER A 16 -51.57 -15.19 10.23
N THR A 17 -50.81 -15.91 9.41
CA THR A 17 -49.47 -15.51 8.97
C THR A 17 -49.61 -14.28 8.10
N THR A 18 -49.37 -13.10 8.66
CA THR A 18 -49.20 -11.87 7.89
C THR A 18 -47.86 -11.92 7.16
N SER A 19 -47.97 -11.84 5.84
CA SER A 19 -46.90 -11.76 4.86
C SER A 19 -45.88 -10.66 5.21
N SER A 20 -44.73 -11.05 5.76
CA SER A 20 -43.59 -10.15 6.00
C SER A 20 -42.29 -10.62 5.31
N THR A 21 -42.38 -11.63 4.45
CA THR A 21 -41.23 -12.29 3.78
C THR A 21 -40.58 -11.45 2.68
N GLY A 22 -41.21 -10.36 2.21
CA GLY A 22 -40.77 -9.60 1.03
C GLY A 22 -39.53 -8.71 1.21
N LEU A 23 -39.30 -8.15 2.40
CA LEU A 23 -38.19 -7.19 2.58
C LEU A 23 -36.85 -7.86 2.93
N LYS A 24 -36.86 -9.07 3.49
CA LYS A 24 -35.62 -9.77 3.87
C LYS A 24 -34.87 -10.36 2.68
N SER A 25 -35.57 -10.75 1.61
CA SER A 25 -34.93 -11.38 0.45
C SER A 25 -34.21 -10.38 -0.46
N GLN A 26 -34.74 -9.16 -0.62
CA GLN A 26 -34.10 -8.11 -1.44
C GLN A 26 -32.81 -7.58 -0.81
N VAL A 27 -32.81 -7.33 0.51
CA VAL A 27 -31.60 -6.89 1.24
C VAL A 27 -30.50 -7.96 1.15
N SER A 28 -30.87 -9.24 1.20
CA SER A 28 -29.94 -10.35 1.03
C SER A 28 -29.33 -10.38 -0.38
N ALA A 29 -30.15 -10.22 -1.42
CA ALA A 29 -29.69 -10.24 -2.82
C ALA A 29 -28.74 -9.07 -3.14
N GLU A 30 -29.08 -7.84 -2.75
CA GLU A 30 -28.22 -6.67 -2.94
C GLU A 30 -26.91 -6.78 -2.15
N THR A 31 -26.96 -7.34 -0.94
CA THR A 31 -25.76 -7.59 -0.12
C THR A 31 -24.86 -8.64 -0.78
N VAL A 32 -25.45 -9.71 -1.32
CA VAL A 32 -24.71 -10.76 -2.04
C VAL A 32 -24.03 -10.20 -3.29
N ASP A 33 -24.71 -9.38 -4.07
CA ASP A 33 -24.12 -8.79 -5.28
C ASP A 33 -23.02 -7.77 -4.95
N ARG A 34 -23.17 -6.99 -3.88
CA ARG A 34 -22.09 -6.12 -3.37
C ARG A 34 -20.86 -6.91 -2.94
N ILE A 35 -21.04 -8.04 -2.25
CA ILE A 35 -19.94 -8.90 -1.82
C ILE A 35 -19.25 -9.53 -3.03
N LYS A 36 -20.00 -10.01 -4.03
CA LYS A 36 -19.41 -10.54 -5.28
C LYS A 36 -18.55 -9.50 -5.99
N HIS A 37 -19.06 -8.28 -6.14
CA HIS A 37 -18.31 -7.19 -6.76
C HIS A 37 -17.03 -6.85 -5.99
N ALA A 38 -17.10 -6.83 -4.65
CA ALA A 38 -15.91 -6.62 -3.81
C ALA A 38 -14.89 -7.77 -3.94
N ILE A 39 -15.34 -9.01 -4.06
CA ILE A 39 -14.48 -10.19 -4.27
C ILE A 39 -13.81 -10.14 -5.64
N GLU A 40 -14.55 -9.80 -6.72
CA GLU A 40 -13.98 -9.67 -8.07
C GLU A 40 -12.90 -8.58 -8.10
N HIS A 41 -13.17 -7.43 -7.49
CA HIS A 41 -12.20 -6.35 -7.38
C HIS A 41 -10.96 -6.77 -6.56
N ALA A 42 -11.16 -7.46 -5.43
CA ALA A 42 -10.05 -7.95 -4.61
C ALA A 42 -9.20 -9.01 -5.34
N THR A 43 -9.82 -9.86 -6.17
CA THR A 43 -9.14 -10.89 -6.96
C THR A 43 -8.09 -10.30 -7.89
N HIS A 44 -8.33 -9.08 -8.41
CA HIS A 44 -7.37 -8.38 -9.25
C HIS A 44 -6.04 -8.04 -8.53
N TYR A 45 -6.05 -7.93 -7.20
CA TYR A 45 -4.86 -7.62 -6.39
C TYR A 45 -4.23 -8.85 -5.74
N LEU A 46 -4.91 -10.01 -5.78
CA LEU A 46 -4.42 -11.24 -5.19
C LEU A 46 -3.46 -11.96 -6.15
N PRO A 47 -2.38 -12.57 -5.65
CA PRO A 47 -1.50 -13.38 -6.46
C PRO A 47 -2.27 -14.60 -7.01
N SER A 48 -2.39 -14.69 -8.33
CA SER A 48 -3.14 -15.74 -9.03
C SER A 48 -2.35 -17.05 -9.24
N GLN A 49 -1.22 -17.22 -8.57
CA GLN A 49 -0.29 -18.33 -8.83
C GLN A 49 -0.78 -19.65 -8.20
N GLY A 50 -1.03 -20.65 -9.06
CA GLY A 50 -1.13 -22.05 -8.67
C GLY A 50 0.26 -22.72 -8.49
N PRO A 51 0.34 -24.02 -8.14
CA PRO A 51 1.60 -24.71 -7.94
C PRO A 51 2.46 -24.71 -9.20
N ILE A 52 3.67 -24.16 -9.13
CA ILE A 52 4.54 -23.92 -10.28
C ILE A 52 5.66 -24.98 -10.35
N SER A 53 5.83 -25.63 -11.51
CA SER A 53 6.93 -26.58 -11.77
C SER A 53 8.18 -25.93 -12.40
N ILE A 54 8.08 -24.68 -12.86
CA ILE A 54 9.11 -23.86 -13.53
C ILE A 54 8.94 -22.38 -13.19
N PHE A 55 9.97 -21.70 -12.67
CA PHE A 55 9.86 -20.32 -12.20
C PHE A 55 9.39 -19.33 -13.28
N VAL A 56 8.19 -18.77 -13.10
CA VAL A 56 7.70 -17.58 -13.78
C VAL A 56 7.55 -16.50 -12.72
N HIS A 57 8.26 -15.38 -12.85
CA HIS A 57 8.14 -14.26 -11.93
C HIS A 57 6.89 -13.48 -12.30
N HIS A 58 5.85 -13.50 -11.48
CA HIS A 58 4.78 -12.50 -11.63
C HIS A 58 5.27 -11.19 -11.03
N ASN A 59 5.15 -10.12 -11.82
CA ASN A 59 5.40 -8.78 -11.33
C ASN A 59 4.30 -8.42 -10.32
N THR A 60 4.67 -8.11 -9.08
CA THR A 60 3.72 -7.68 -8.04
C THR A 60 3.04 -6.36 -8.39
N LEU A 61 3.60 -5.60 -9.33
CA LEU A 61 3.01 -4.36 -9.83
C LEU A 61 2.12 -4.56 -11.07
N HIS A 62 1.83 -5.81 -11.46
CA HIS A 62 1.02 -6.09 -12.66
C HIS A 62 -0.35 -5.40 -12.64
N SER A 63 -0.99 -5.35 -11.47
CA SER A 63 -2.28 -4.66 -11.27
C SER A 63 -2.20 -3.13 -11.36
N PHE A 64 -0.99 -2.58 -11.55
CA PHE A 64 -0.70 -1.15 -11.66
C PHE A 64 0.07 -0.82 -12.94
N GLU A 65 0.09 -1.72 -13.93
CA GLU A 65 0.84 -1.53 -15.20
C GLU A 65 0.34 -0.35 -16.05
N ASP A 66 -0.90 0.10 -15.81
CA ASP A 66 -1.45 1.29 -16.46
C ASP A 66 -0.88 2.61 -15.90
N LEU A 67 -0.16 2.57 -14.77
CA LEU A 67 0.41 3.74 -14.11
C LEU A 67 1.90 3.92 -14.49
N PRO A 68 2.42 5.17 -14.47
CA PRO A 68 3.86 5.41 -14.45
C PRO A 68 4.54 4.65 -13.31
N PHE A 69 5.78 4.24 -13.50
CA PHE A 69 6.48 3.35 -12.57
C PHE A 69 6.51 3.90 -11.14
N GLU A 70 6.80 5.18 -10.97
CA GLU A 70 6.88 5.85 -9.66
C GLU A 70 5.53 5.81 -8.93
N GLU A 71 4.43 6.02 -9.67
CA GLU A 71 3.07 5.96 -9.16
C GLU A 71 2.66 4.52 -8.84
N ALA A 72 2.97 3.57 -9.72
CA ALA A 72 2.69 2.15 -9.54
C ALA A 72 3.37 1.59 -8.28
N VAL A 73 4.64 1.95 -8.07
CA VAL A 73 5.43 1.52 -6.91
C VAL A 73 4.85 2.08 -5.61
N LEU A 74 4.46 3.36 -5.58
CA LEU A 74 3.81 3.96 -4.41
C LEU A 74 2.43 3.36 -4.13
N ALA A 75 1.60 3.17 -5.16
CA ALA A 75 0.29 2.55 -5.06
C ALA A 75 0.39 1.10 -4.55
N GLY A 76 1.34 0.33 -5.09
CA GLY A 76 1.65 -1.01 -4.61
C GLY A 76 2.14 -1.02 -3.16
N GLY A 77 3.02 -0.08 -2.79
CA GLY A 77 3.48 0.08 -1.41
C GLY A 77 2.35 0.32 -0.41
N ALA A 78 1.41 1.19 -0.76
CA ALA A 78 0.22 1.46 0.06
C ALA A 78 -0.75 0.26 0.10
N MET A 79 -0.94 -0.43 -1.03
CA MET A 79 -1.84 -1.59 -1.12
C MET A 79 -1.31 -2.79 -0.34
N TYR A 80 0.00 -3.03 -0.39
CA TYR A 80 0.64 -4.22 0.20
C TYR A 80 1.32 -3.96 1.54
N ASP A 81 1.17 -2.75 2.11
CA ASP A 81 1.79 -2.31 3.37
C ASP A 81 3.30 -2.59 3.41
N CYS A 82 4.01 -2.18 2.35
CA CYS A 82 5.44 -2.44 2.18
C CYS A 82 6.21 -1.17 1.84
N GLN A 83 7.54 -1.24 1.97
CA GLN A 83 8.42 -0.13 1.62
C GLN A 83 8.68 -0.15 0.10
N PRO A 84 8.20 0.85 -0.65
CA PRO A 84 8.28 0.87 -2.12
C PRO A 84 9.71 1.05 -2.65
N TYR A 85 10.55 1.75 -1.89
CA TYR A 85 11.92 2.08 -2.25
C TYR A 85 12.92 1.48 -1.25
N LEU A 86 14.18 1.39 -1.67
CA LEU A 86 15.26 0.98 -0.77
C LEU A 86 15.49 2.05 0.30
N SER A 87 16.03 1.66 1.45
CA SER A 87 16.49 2.64 2.43
C SER A 87 17.68 3.44 1.87
N GLU A 88 17.87 4.66 2.39
CA GLU A 88 18.97 5.53 1.97
C GLU A 88 20.33 4.82 2.05
N GLY A 89 20.60 4.09 3.14
CA GLY A 89 21.85 3.34 3.30
C GLY A 89 22.07 2.27 2.24
N ARG A 90 21.00 1.69 1.68
CA ARG A 90 21.08 0.70 0.59
C ARG A 90 21.38 1.37 -0.75
N TYR A 91 20.80 2.53 -1.03
CA TYR A 91 21.18 3.34 -2.20
C TYR A 91 22.63 3.80 -2.12
N ARG A 92 23.08 4.28 -0.96
CA ARG A 92 24.49 4.67 -0.74
C ARG A 92 25.45 3.49 -0.95
N GLU A 93 25.09 2.30 -0.47
CA GLU A 93 25.89 1.10 -0.71
C GLU A 93 25.92 0.70 -2.18
N ALA A 94 24.80 0.84 -2.91
CA ALA A 94 24.75 0.60 -4.35
C ALA A 94 25.65 1.58 -5.11
N LEU A 95 25.66 2.86 -4.73
CA LEU A 95 26.58 3.87 -5.26
C LEU A 95 28.05 3.51 -4.97
N ARG A 96 28.36 3.17 -3.71
CA ARG A 96 29.72 2.80 -3.28
C ARG A 96 30.26 1.55 -4.00
N ARG A 97 29.37 0.59 -4.33
CA ARG A 97 29.71 -0.61 -5.09
C ARG A 97 29.76 -0.40 -6.60
N GLY A 98 29.43 0.80 -7.09
CA GLY A 98 29.35 1.09 -8.52
C GLY A 98 28.17 0.44 -9.24
N ARG A 99 27.14 -0.01 -8.50
CA ARG A 99 25.86 -0.44 -9.10
C ARG A 99 25.07 0.77 -9.60
N ILE A 100 25.15 1.88 -8.87
CA ILE A 100 24.75 3.20 -9.34
C ILE A 100 26.06 3.93 -9.62
N THR A 101 26.23 4.46 -10.83
CA THR A 101 27.44 5.21 -11.17
C THR A 101 27.26 6.70 -10.88
N LEU A 102 28.37 7.41 -10.70
CA LEU A 102 28.33 8.87 -10.52
C LEU A 102 27.86 9.57 -11.79
N ASP A 103 28.14 9.03 -12.97
CA ASP A 103 27.73 9.64 -14.23
C ASP A 103 26.22 9.49 -14.44
N GLU A 104 25.65 8.29 -14.19
CA GLU A 104 24.19 8.11 -14.19
C GLU A 104 23.50 9.03 -13.18
N LEU A 105 24.09 9.22 -11.99
CA LEU A 105 23.54 10.12 -10.98
C LEU A 105 23.54 11.58 -11.43
N ARG A 106 24.59 12.01 -12.17
CA ARG A 106 24.66 13.37 -12.73
C ARG A 106 23.62 13.56 -13.82
N ASP A 107 23.49 12.60 -14.73
CA ASP A 107 22.56 12.65 -15.85
C ASP A 107 21.10 12.73 -15.35
N VAL A 108 20.73 11.83 -14.42
CA VAL A 108 19.38 11.82 -13.83
C VAL A 108 19.11 13.09 -13.03
N LEU A 109 20.09 13.62 -12.30
CA LEU A 109 19.90 14.84 -11.51
C LEU A 109 19.75 16.09 -12.38
N LEU A 110 20.43 16.16 -13.53
CA LEU A 110 20.24 17.24 -14.50
C LEU A 110 18.86 17.17 -15.13
N ASP A 111 18.37 15.97 -15.46
CA ASP A 111 17.02 15.77 -15.98
C ASP A 111 15.94 16.16 -14.96
N ASP A 112 16.10 15.74 -13.69
CA ASP A 112 15.19 16.07 -12.58
C ASP A 112 15.12 17.58 -12.29
N LEU A 113 16.28 18.26 -12.31
CA LEU A 113 16.35 19.69 -12.02
C LEU A 113 15.93 20.58 -13.19
N GLY A 114 16.13 20.12 -14.43
CA GLY A 114 15.85 20.92 -15.63
C GLY A 114 16.49 22.31 -15.55
N ASP A 115 15.70 23.35 -15.81
CA ASP A 115 16.15 24.74 -15.83
C ASP A 115 16.62 25.25 -14.45
N GLU A 116 16.15 24.65 -13.35
CA GLU A 116 16.54 25.04 -11.98
C GLU A 116 17.97 24.59 -11.62
N ALA A 117 18.60 23.75 -12.45
CA ALA A 117 19.93 23.20 -12.16
C ALA A 117 20.99 24.28 -11.91
N ASP A 118 20.89 25.40 -12.64
CA ASP A 118 21.82 26.53 -12.58
C ASP A 118 21.42 27.62 -11.58
N ASP A 119 20.30 27.44 -10.87
CA ASP A 119 19.87 28.39 -9.85
C ASP A 119 20.93 28.50 -8.75
N LEU A 120 21.33 29.73 -8.47
CA LEU A 120 22.32 30.01 -7.43
C LEU A 120 21.70 29.81 -6.05
N VAL A 121 22.26 28.87 -5.29
CA VAL A 121 21.90 28.68 -3.88
C VAL A 121 22.90 29.46 -3.02
N ALA A 122 22.42 30.57 -2.48
CA ALA A 122 23.25 31.58 -1.83
C ALA A 122 24.39 32.04 -2.77
N SER A 123 25.61 32.21 -2.24
CA SER A 123 26.76 32.74 -2.99
C SER A 123 27.79 31.68 -3.37
N PHE A 124 27.52 30.39 -3.12
CA PHE A 124 28.57 29.35 -3.07
C PHE A 124 28.44 28.25 -4.13
N GLY A 125 27.35 28.18 -4.89
CA GLY A 125 27.18 27.20 -5.95
C GLY A 125 25.77 27.16 -6.53
N THR A 126 25.58 26.26 -7.51
CA THR A 126 24.28 26.00 -8.13
C THR A 126 23.50 24.95 -7.35
N LEU A 127 22.18 24.90 -7.55
CA LEU A 127 21.30 23.89 -6.96
C LEU A 127 21.75 22.47 -7.33
N TYR A 128 22.17 22.28 -8.59
CA TYR A 128 22.78 21.03 -9.05
C TYR A 128 23.99 20.63 -8.21
N THR A 129 24.95 21.54 -8.03
CA THR A 129 26.17 21.26 -7.26
C THR A 129 25.84 20.90 -5.81
N LEU A 130 24.88 21.61 -5.21
CA LEU A 130 24.43 21.36 -3.85
C LEU A 130 23.79 19.96 -3.72
N ARG A 131 22.77 19.64 -4.54
CA ARG A 131 22.08 18.35 -4.48
C ARG A 131 23.02 17.19 -4.80
N LEU A 132 23.87 17.33 -5.80
CA LEU A 132 24.87 16.32 -6.17
C LEU A 132 25.85 16.06 -5.01
N SER A 133 26.25 17.11 -4.28
CA SER A 133 27.10 16.98 -3.10
C SER A 133 26.37 16.27 -1.95
N MET A 134 25.09 16.58 -1.71
CA MET A 134 24.28 15.93 -0.66
C MET A 134 24.05 14.43 -0.93
N LEU A 135 23.95 14.03 -2.20
CA LEU A 135 23.78 12.62 -2.57
C LEU A 135 25.09 11.84 -2.44
N GLN A 136 26.24 12.45 -2.76
CA GLN A 136 27.55 11.81 -2.64
C GLN A 136 28.08 11.76 -1.21
N MET A 137 27.86 12.82 -0.43
CA MET A 137 28.41 12.96 0.90
C MET A 137 27.38 12.50 1.94
N PRO A 138 27.67 11.52 2.80
CA PRO A 138 26.82 11.24 3.94
C PRO A 138 26.80 12.50 4.83
N PRO A 139 25.62 13.00 5.24
CA PRO A 139 25.57 14.07 6.21
C PRO A 139 26.26 13.58 7.48
N HIS A 140 27.12 14.42 8.07
CA HIS A 140 27.74 14.09 9.34
C HIS A 140 26.62 13.99 10.38
N GLU A 141 26.32 12.78 10.84
CA GLU A 141 25.41 12.62 11.98
C GLU A 141 26.01 13.37 13.17
N ALA A 142 25.29 14.36 13.69
CA ALA A 142 25.68 14.96 14.95
C ALA A 142 25.70 13.85 16.00
N PRO A 143 26.71 13.78 16.89
CA PRO A 143 26.70 12.81 17.97
C PRO A 143 25.36 12.91 18.68
N THR A 144 24.61 11.81 18.75
CA THR A 144 23.37 11.79 19.52
C THR A 144 23.74 12.26 20.92
N PRO A 145 23.19 13.38 21.43
CA PRO A 145 23.50 13.78 22.78
C PRO A 145 22.99 12.67 23.69
N SER A 146 23.92 11.90 24.27
CA SER A 146 23.65 11.05 25.42
C SER A 146 23.43 11.96 26.63
N CYS A 147 22.41 12.80 26.56
CA CYS A 147 22.09 13.74 27.60
C CYS A 147 20.59 13.70 27.77
N ASN A 148 20.18 13.02 28.85
CA ASN A 148 18.83 13.05 29.36
C ASN A 148 18.40 14.52 29.53
N GLY A 149 17.59 14.99 28.58
CA GLY A 149 16.87 16.27 28.64
C GLY A 149 17.72 17.50 28.37
N CYS A 150 17.80 17.95 27.11
CA CYS A 150 17.87 19.39 26.81
C CYS A 150 17.70 19.77 25.31
N TRP A 151 16.65 19.34 24.61
CA TRP A 151 16.26 20.01 23.35
C TRP A 151 14.75 20.01 23.18
N ARG A 152 14.06 20.77 24.04
CA ARG A 152 12.66 21.16 23.81
C ARG A 152 12.50 22.65 24.09
N ASN A 153 13.02 23.46 23.18
CA ASN A 153 12.46 24.74 22.73
C ASN A 153 13.53 25.57 22.01
N ARG A 154 13.46 25.58 20.67
CA ARG A 154 13.59 26.82 19.90
C ARG A 154 13.14 26.59 18.46
N ILE A 155 11.96 27.10 18.13
CA ILE A 155 11.58 27.91 16.97
C ILE A 155 10.09 28.25 17.18
N CYS A 156 9.85 29.40 17.80
CA CYS A 156 8.88 30.36 17.30
C CYS A 156 9.69 31.40 16.54
#